data_AF-A0A564T023-F1
#
_entry.id   AF-A0A564T023-F1
#
_cell.length_a   1.000
_cell.length_b   1.000
_cell.length_c   1.000
_cell.angle_alpha   90.00
_cell.angle_beta   90.00
_cell.angle_gamma   90.00
#
_symmetry.space_group_name_H-M   'P 1'
#
loop_
_entity.id
_entity.type
_entity.pdbx_description
1 polymer ?
#
loop_
_entity_poly.entity_id
_entity_poly.type
_entity_poly.pdbx_seq_one_letter_code
_entity_poly.pdbx_strand_id
1 'polypeptide(L)'
;MKQEEIRKCTKVVELFRSMMDELGDMCVVYDVRFGFIVLEYYMDGYFENNSNYDNAEDLYHHLLDKWKFCWIVDKALAHFEAAFRQIQTE
;
A
#
# COMPACT_ATOMS: atom_id res chain seq x y z
N MET A 1 22.16 4.32 0.72
CA MET A 1 21.55 4.26 2.06
C MET A 1 22.43 3.50 3.04
N LYS A 2 22.31 3.77 4.35
CA LYS A 2 23.04 3.02 5.40
C LYS A 2 22.42 1.62 5.58
N GLN A 3 23.24 0.61 5.90
CA GLN A 3 22.78 -0.78 6.09
C GLN A 3 21.67 -0.90 7.15
N GLU A 4 21.75 -0.13 8.23
CA GLU A 4 20.72 -0.16 9.27
C GLU A 4 19.36 0.36 8.77
N GLU A 5 19.35 1.40 7.93
CA GLU A 5 18.10 1.91 7.34
C GLU A 5 17.52 0.92 6.34
N ILE A 6 18.37 0.26 5.54
CA ILE A 6 17.92 -0.82 4.65
C ILE A 6 17.22 -1.91 5.46
N ARG A 7 17.83 -2.35 6.58
CA ARG A 7 17.24 -3.37 7.47
C ARG A 7 15.88 -2.94 8.05
N LYS A 8 15.74 -1.68 8.46
CA LYS A 8 14.48 -1.15 8.98
C LYS A 8 13.41 -1.06 7.89
N CYS A 9 13.74 -0.53 6.72
CA CYS A 9 12.83 -0.46 5.58
C CYS A 9 12.37 -1.86 5.16
N THR A 10 13.26 -2.86 5.12
CA THR A 10 12.86 -4.25 4.82
C THR A 10 11.81 -4.77 5.80
N LYS A 11 11.95 -4.49 7.10
CA LYS A 11 10.94 -4.87 8.11
C LYS A 11 9.60 -4.16 7.90
N VAL A 12 9.62 -2.90 7.48
CA VAL A 12 8.41 -2.15 7.14
C VAL A 12 7.72 -2.79 5.94
N VAL A 13 8.46 -3.12 4.88
CA VAL A 13 7.91 -3.83 3.70
C VAL A 13 7.32 -5.18 4.09
N GLU A 14 7.98 -5.94 4.96
CA GLU A 14 7.48 -7.22 5.47
C GLU A 14 6.18 -7.06 6.28
N LEU A 15 6.07 -6.02 7.09
CA LEU A 15 4.88 -5.72 7.90
C LEU A 15 3.62 -5.53 7.02
N PHE A 16 3.78 -4.88 5.86
CA PHE A 16 2.67 -4.58 4.95
C PHE A 16 2.53 -5.55 3.77
N ARG A 17 3.29 -6.66 3.76
CA ARG A 17 3.29 -7.62 2.64
C ARG A 17 1.90 -8.17 2.32
N SER A 18 1.14 -8.59 3.32
CA SER A 18 -0.22 -9.14 3.13
C SER A 18 -1.13 -8.17 2.39
N MET A 19 -1.08 -6.88 2.77
CA MET A 19 -1.90 -5.85 2.12
C MET A 19 -1.51 -5.67 0.66
N MET A 20 -0.21 -5.62 0.34
CA MET A 20 0.23 -5.47 -1.05
C MET A 20 -0.14 -6.69 -1.89
N ASP A 21 -0.02 -7.90 -1.34
CA ASP A 21 -0.40 -9.14 -2.01
C ASP A 21 -1.92 -9.21 -2.24
N GLU A 22 -2.74 -8.71 -1.30
CA GLU A 22 -4.19 -8.65 -1.41
C GLU A 22 -4.67 -7.61 -2.43
N LEU A 23 -4.04 -6.42 -2.46
CA LEU A 23 -4.37 -5.37 -3.43
C LEU A 23 -3.93 -5.74 -4.85
N GLY A 24 -2.73 -6.32 -4.98
CA GLY A 24 -2.18 -6.77 -6.26
C GLY A 24 -1.80 -5.67 -7.26
N ASP A 25 -2.02 -4.40 -6.93
CA ASP A 25 -1.76 -3.24 -7.80
C ASP A 25 -0.54 -2.39 -7.37
N MET A 26 0.16 -2.81 -6.31
CA MET A 26 1.30 -2.09 -5.77
C MET A 26 2.42 -3.03 -5.31
N CYS A 27 3.66 -2.52 -5.31
CA CYS A 27 4.79 -3.23 -4.73
C CYS A 27 5.89 -2.27 -4.24
N VAL A 28 6.81 -2.78 -3.41
CA VAL A 28 8.00 -2.04 -3.00
C VAL A 28 9.24 -2.77 -3.48
N VAL A 29 10.10 -2.07 -4.22
CA VAL A 29 11.37 -2.60 -4.73
C VAL A 29 12.54 -1.81 -4.16
N TYR A 30 13.68 -2.47 -3.96
CA TYR A 30 14.90 -1.82 -3.50
C TYR A 30 15.88 -1.65 -4.66
N ASP A 31 16.36 -0.43 -4.88
CA ASP A 31 17.46 -0.12 -5.80
C ASP A 31 18.58 0.63 -5.04
N VAL A 32 19.83 0.28 -5.34
CA VAL A 32 20.99 0.81 -4.59
C VAL A 32 21.17 2.32 -4.77
N ARG A 33 20.73 2.87 -5.90
CA ARG A 33 20.84 4.30 -6.27
C ARG A 33 19.66 5.09 -5.74
N PHE A 34 18.48 4.48 -5.73
CA PHE A 34 17.21 5.17 -5.53
C PHE A 34 16.51 4.85 -4.21
N GLY A 35 17.02 3.90 -3.45
CA GLY A 35 16.45 3.47 -2.18
C GLY A 35 15.26 2.52 -2.36
N PHE A 36 14.28 2.63 -1.47
CA PHE A 36 13.04 1.86 -1.57
C PHE A 36 12.08 2.64 -2.47
N ILE A 37 11.61 2.00 -3.54
CA ILE A 37 10.70 2.56 -4.51
C ILE A 37 9.36 1.89 -4.29
N VAL A 38 8.36 2.66 -3.88
CA VAL A 38 6.96 2.23 -3.85
C VAL A 38 6.38 2.49 -5.23
N LEU A 39 5.87 1.45 -5.87
CA LEU A 39 5.18 1.50 -7.15
C LEU A 39 3.70 1.25 -6.89
N GLU A 40 2.81 2.09 -7.41
CA GLU A 40 1.37 2.04 -7.12
C GLU A 40 0.54 2.16 -8.39
N TYR A 41 -0.71 1.69 -8.28
CA TYR A 41 -1.72 1.74 -9.33
C TYR A 41 -1.24 1.05 -10.61
N TYR A 42 -0.94 -0.24 -10.49
CA TYR A 42 -0.61 -1.07 -11.64
C TYR A 42 -1.84 -1.28 -12.52
N MET A 43 -1.83 -0.67 -13.69
CA MET A 43 -2.92 -0.69 -14.67
C MET A 43 -2.34 -0.89 -16.07
N ASP A 44 -2.99 -1.72 -16.88
CA ASP A 44 -2.65 -1.91 -18.30
C ASP A 44 -1.15 -2.17 -18.61
N GLY A 45 -0.46 -2.87 -17.70
CA GLY A 45 0.94 -3.27 -17.88
C GLY A 45 2.00 -2.30 -17.35
N TYR A 46 1.60 -1.22 -16.65
CA TYR A 46 2.53 -0.26 -16.06
C TYR A 46 2.01 0.28 -14.71
N PHE A 47 2.92 0.87 -13.91
CA PHE A 47 2.55 1.58 -12.67
C PHE A 47 2.35 3.06 -12.96
N GLU A 48 1.23 3.64 -12.53
CA GLU A 48 0.97 5.07 -12.72
C GLU A 48 1.77 5.95 -11.77
N ASN A 49 2.10 5.44 -10.57
CA ASN A 49 2.82 6.21 -9.56
C ASN A 49 4.08 5.50 -9.08
N ASN A 50 5.10 6.29 -8.78
CA ASN A 50 6.31 5.85 -8.09
C ASN A 50 6.76 6.89 -7.06
N SER A 51 7.26 6.43 -5.93
CA SER A 51 7.78 7.30 -4.87
C SER A 51 8.98 6.63 -4.20
N ASN A 52 9.95 7.43 -3.79
CA ASN A 52 11.24 6.95 -3.33
C ASN A 52 11.47 7.31 -1.86
N TYR A 53 12.02 6.36 -1.11
CA TYR A 53 12.25 6.49 0.33
C TYR A 53 13.67 6.04 0.69
N ASP A 54 14.33 6.87 1.48
CA ASP A 54 15.69 6.63 1.98
C ASP A 54 15.75 6.35 3.49
N ASN A 55 14.60 6.37 4.16
CA ASN A 55 14.43 6.11 5.58
C ASN A 55 13.15 5.31 5.84
N ALA A 56 13.12 4.60 6.97
CA ALA A 56 12.02 3.69 7.30
C ALA A 56 10.76 4.40 7.80
N GLU A 57 10.88 5.60 8.37
CA GLU A 57 9.75 6.34 8.94
C GLU A 57 8.80 6.81 7.85
N ASP A 58 9.32 7.45 6.80
CA ASP A 58 8.51 7.93 5.68
C ASP A 58 7.88 6.77 4.91
N LEU A 59 8.64 5.68 4.69
CA LEU A 59 8.12 4.47 4.06
C LEU A 59 6.98 3.85 4.89
N TYR A 60 7.14 3.83 6.22
CA TYR A 60 6.12 3.32 7.14
C TYR A 60 4.85 4.15 7.08
N HIS A 61 4.95 5.48 7.12
CA HIS A 61 3.80 6.36 7.06
C HIS A 61 3.04 6.23 5.74
N HIS A 62 3.75 6.16 4.62
CA HIS A 62 3.13 5.96 3.31
C HIS A 62 2.32 4.65 3.26
N LEU A 63 2.94 3.53 3.62
CA LEU A 63 2.27 2.23 3.59
C LEU A 63 1.15 2.12 4.63
N LEU A 64 1.30 2.76 5.80
CA LEU A 64 0.27 2.82 6.82
C LEU A 64 -0.96 3.59 6.33
N ASP A 65 -0.78 4.72 5.66
CA ASP A 65 -1.90 5.51 5.17
C ASP A 65 -2.63 4.81 4.03
N LYS A 66 -1.91 4.08 3.18
CA LYS A 66 -2.51 3.16 2.20
C LYS A 66 -3.33 2.07 2.88
N TRP A 67 -2.75 1.39 3.86
CA TRP A 67 -3.45 0.35 4.62
C TRP A 67 -4.73 0.88 5.28
N LYS A 68 -4.66 2.05 5.92
CA LYS A 68 -5.85 2.69 6.53
C LYS A 68 -6.91 2.99 5.48
N PHE A 69 -6.51 3.51 4.31
CA PHE A 69 -7.43 3.82 3.24
C PHE A 69 -8.17 2.57 2.76
N CYS A 70 -7.45 1.48 2.47
CA CYS A 70 -8.06 0.21 2.07
C CYS A 70 -9.03 -0.30 3.13
N TRP A 71 -8.61 -0.29 4.40
CA TRP A 71 -9.47 -0.71 5.50
C TRP A 71 -10.75 0.14 5.62
N ILE A 72 -10.65 1.46 5.47
CA ILE A 72 -11.82 2.35 5.49
C ILE A 72 -12.76 2.07 4.32
N VAL A 73 -12.21 1.93 3.11
CA VAL A 73 -12.99 1.65 1.88
C VAL A 73 -13.73 0.33 2.02
N ASP A 74 -13.08 -0.72 2.49
CA ASP A 74 -13.72 -2.04 2.68
C ASP A 74 -14.88 -1.96 3.67
N LYS A 75 -14.71 -1.24 4.79
CA LYS A 75 -15.77 -1.05 5.78
C LYS A 75 -16.92 -0.21 5.23
N ALA A 76 -16.62 0.85 4.50
CA ALA A 76 -17.62 1.70 3.89
C ALA A 76 -18.42 0.96 2.81
N LEU A 77 -17.74 0.22 1.93
CA LEU A 77 -18.38 -0.56 0.87
C LEU A 77 -19.35 -1.59 1.45
N ALA A 78 -18.90 -2.37 2.44
CA ALA A 78 -19.76 -3.34 3.11
C ALA A 78 -21.01 -2.70 3.75
N HIS A 79 -20.88 -1.51 4.34
CA HIS A 79 -22.00 -0.77 4.90
C HIS A 79 -22.99 -0.30 3.81
N PHE A 80 -22.49 0.31 2.73
CA PHE A 80 -23.32 0.81 1.65
C PHE A 80 -24.02 -0.30 0.87
N GLU A 81 -23.35 -1.43 0.62
CA GLU A 81 -23.97 -2.60 -0.01
C GLU A 81 -25.09 -3.21 0.83
N ALA A 82 -24.95 -3.19 2.17
CA ALA A 82 -26.02 -3.63 3.06
C ALA A 82 -27.22 -2.66 3.01
N ALA A 83 -26.97 -1.35 3.08
CA ALA A 83 -28.01 -0.33 2.98
C ALA A 83 -28.73 -0.36 1.62
N PHE A 84 -27.99 -0.52 0.52
CA PHE A 84 -28.55 -0.59 -0.83
C PHE A 84 -29.47 -1.81 -1.01
N ARG A 85 -29.09 -2.96 -0.44
CA ARG A 85 -29.94 -4.16 -0.44
C ARG A 85 -31.26 -3.95 0.30
N GLN A 86 -31.26 -3.22 1.42
CA GLN A 86 -32.49 -2.91 2.15
C GLN A 86 -33.45 -2.06 1.31
N ILE A 87 -32.93 -1.03 0.64
CA ILE A 87 -33.71 -0.15 -0.26
C ILE A 87 -34.37 -0.95 -1.40
N GLN A 88 -33.72 -1.98 -1.92
CA GLN A 88 -34.27 -2.80 -3.00
C GLN A 88 -35.38 -3.78 -2.57
N THR A 89 -35.52 -4.03 -1.27
CA THR A 89 -36.51 -4.97 -0.71
C THR A 89 -37.75 -4.30 -0.14
N GLU A 90 -37.77 -2.96 -0.07
CA GLU A 90 -38.94 -2.13 0.29
C GLU A 90 -39.73 -1.72 -0.95
#